data_AF-A0A1V5FUJ4-F1
#
_entry.id   AF-A0A1V5FUJ4-F1
#
_cell.length_a   1.000
_cell.length_b   1.000
_cell.length_c   1.000
_cell.angle_alpha   90.00
_cell.angle_beta   90.00
_cell.angle_gamma   90.00
#
_symmetry.space_group_name_H-M   'P 1'
#
loop_
_entity.id
_entity.type
_entity.pdbx_description
1 polymer ?
#
loop_
_entity_poly.entity_id
_entity_poly.type
_entity_poly.pdbx_seq_one_letter_code
_entity_poly.pdbx_strand_id
1 'polypeptide(L)'
;MARLIGGINARIIHNGAALSPEYLLRLPEYGIRKGSLCVRATDDPDRVMTQPIIDKLSADGFLLTHWYTTAWAVPNPPGTLLSAQYMANPLFSLSRSGGYLTKTSKKEGAEERTLPKNGLVRLCSHGYLDKVNQFIERMRELYALKPEGFTPTGSIKIDMLLEDLFECYDPAHPLTRSQDKALRIATLESLKDRGFVLSAEGGCDWQVPYLDTAYDPLGLNRSDGRKISVATWGIKYPVDPQVGPLYDEYYFGAARRVPLFDLVYHDCIIGTLHDGDSFNMYYKSREDDAKYWRLKELFSILHGQAPNFYLTVDAYFLEQRERIKQTIDALCPWHEKVALDEMIDHVWLTPDRMVQQTRFASGWAAIVNFDREKSYAGPNGVEIEPLDYSLFRWSDNGEE
;
A
#
# COMPACT_ATOMS: atom_id res chain seq x y z
N MET A 1 1.05 15.84 -0.63
CA MET A 1 1.50 15.43 0.72
C MET A 1 0.56 15.82 1.86
N ALA A 2 0.21 17.10 2.09
CA ALA A 2 -0.56 17.53 3.27
C ALA A 2 -1.89 16.77 3.55
N ARG A 3 -2.59 16.32 2.49
CA ARG A 3 -3.82 15.50 2.61
C ARG A 3 -3.60 14.08 3.16
N LEU A 4 -2.36 13.59 3.13
CA LEU A 4 -1.97 12.26 3.61
C LEU A 4 -1.60 12.28 5.10
N ILE A 5 -1.05 13.39 5.59
CA ILE A 5 -0.68 13.58 7.00
C ILE A 5 -1.95 13.58 7.86
N GLY A 6 -2.02 12.70 8.86
CA GLY A 6 -3.24 12.46 9.64
C GLY A 6 -4.42 11.89 8.86
N GLY A 7 -4.20 11.44 7.63
CA GLY A 7 -5.23 10.85 6.79
C GLY A 7 -5.16 9.33 6.81
N ILE A 8 -6.19 8.71 6.24
CA ILE A 8 -6.17 7.27 5.97
C ILE A 8 -5.62 7.00 4.57
N ASN A 9 -5.18 5.77 4.33
CA ASN A 9 -5.09 5.23 2.98
C ASN A 9 -6.22 4.21 2.78
N ALA A 10 -6.94 4.29 1.68
CA ALA A 10 -8.08 3.42 1.47
C ALA A 10 -8.12 2.87 0.06
N ARG A 11 -8.28 1.56 -0.10
CA ARG A 11 -8.56 0.95 -1.40
C ARG A 11 -10.06 0.76 -1.55
N ILE A 12 -10.61 1.36 -2.61
CA ILE A 12 -12.02 1.22 -2.96
C ILE A 12 -12.20 -0.03 -3.82
N ILE A 13 -13.15 -0.89 -3.44
CA ILE A 13 -13.47 -2.09 -4.20
C ILE A 13 -14.89 -2.02 -4.75
N HIS A 14 -15.00 -2.09 -6.08
CA HIS A 14 -16.26 -2.20 -6.79
C HIS A 14 -16.61 -3.67 -7.00
N ASN A 15 -17.36 -4.26 -6.05
CA ASN A 15 -17.80 -5.65 -6.12
C ASN A 15 -18.98 -5.82 -7.09
N GLY A 16 -18.71 -5.84 -8.40
CA GLY A 16 -19.55 -6.54 -9.40
C GLY A 16 -21.00 -6.08 -9.60
N ALA A 17 -21.51 -5.10 -8.87
CA ALA A 17 -22.78 -4.43 -9.08
C ALA A 17 -22.65 -2.97 -8.64
N ALA A 18 -23.46 -2.12 -9.24
CA ALA A 18 -23.51 -0.67 -9.10
C ALA A 18 -23.59 -0.17 -7.65
N LEU A 19 -22.46 -0.12 -6.95
CA LEU A 19 -22.31 0.76 -5.79
C LEU A 19 -22.04 2.15 -6.36
N SER A 20 -23.06 3.01 -6.35
CA SER A 20 -22.88 4.40 -6.73
C SER A 20 -21.78 5.02 -5.85
N PRO A 21 -20.81 5.76 -6.41
CA PRO A 21 -19.75 6.39 -5.64
C PRO A 21 -20.21 7.35 -4.52
N GLU A 22 -21.50 7.70 -4.47
CA GLU A 22 -22.17 8.56 -3.51
C GLU A 22 -21.99 8.10 -2.07
N TYR A 23 -21.78 6.80 -1.82
CA TYR A 23 -21.47 6.33 -0.46
C TYR A 23 -20.17 6.93 0.08
N LEU A 24 -19.22 7.32 -0.79
CA LEU A 24 -17.97 7.95 -0.40
C LEU A 24 -18.20 9.33 0.22
N LEU A 25 -19.32 9.99 -0.11
CA LEU A 25 -19.71 11.26 0.49
C LEU A 25 -20.14 11.11 1.96
N ARG A 26 -20.40 9.87 2.40
CA ARG A 26 -20.79 9.54 3.78
C ARG A 26 -19.61 9.10 4.63
N LEU A 27 -18.39 9.04 4.09
CA LEU A 27 -17.18 8.73 4.85
C LEU A 27 -17.01 9.56 6.14
N PRO A 28 -17.37 10.86 6.17
CA PRO A 28 -17.35 11.65 7.40
C PRO A 28 -18.27 11.12 8.52
N GLU A 29 -19.37 10.44 8.19
CA GLU A 29 -20.25 9.78 9.17
C GLU A 29 -19.51 8.66 9.92
N TYR A 30 -18.50 8.06 9.29
CA TYR A 30 -17.66 7.00 9.87
C TYR A 30 -16.37 7.54 10.50
N GLY A 31 -16.24 8.87 10.64
CA GLY A 31 -15.03 9.51 11.18
C GLY A 31 -13.88 9.67 10.17
N ILE A 32 -14.05 9.21 8.93
CA ILE A 32 -13.05 9.33 7.87
C ILE A 32 -13.17 10.73 7.25
N ARG A 33 -12.16 11.58 7.46
CA ARG A 33 -12.22 13.00 7.04
C ARG A 33 -11.22 13.43 5.98
N LYS A 34 -10.08 12.75 5.85
CA LYS A 34 -9.06 13.05 4.83
C LYS A 34 -8.19 11.83 4.58
N GLY A 35 -7.44 11.85 3.48
CA GLY A 35 -6.55 10.77 3.12
C GLY A 35 -6.56 10.43 1.63
N SER A 36 -5.93 9.32 1.27
CA SER A 36 -5.89 8.78 -0.09
C SER A 36 -7.00 7.77 -0.31
N LEU A 37 -7.82 7.96 -1.34
CA LEU A 37 -8.83 7.03 -1.82
C LEU A 37 -8.31 6.41 -3.12
N CYS A 38 -7.70 5.23 -3.01
CA CYS A 38 -7.18 4.46 -4.13
C CYS A 38 -8.30 3.71 -4.85
N VAL A 39 -8.64 4.17 -6.06
CA VAL A 39 -9.60 3.51 -6.94
C VAL A 39 -8.89 2.65 -7.97
N ARG A 40 -9.48 1.48 -8.26
CA ARG A 40 -9.07 0.70 -9.42
C ARG A 40 -9.56 1.40 -10.68
N ALA A 41 -8.65 1.77 -11.57
CA ALA A 41 -9.05 2.23 -12.89
C ALA A 41 -9.73 1.10 -13.67
N THR A 42 -10.86 1.42 -14.30
CA THR A 42 -11.62 0.49 -15.14
C THR A 42 -11.88 1.14 -16.48
N ASP A 43 -11.88 0.36 -17.55
CA ASP A 43 -12.25 0.85 -18.89
C ASP A 43 -13.76 1.10 -19.06
N ASP A 44 -14.55 0.83 -18.02
CA ASP A 44 -16.00 0.99 -17.97
C ASP A 44 -16.37 2.45 -17.60
N PRO A 45 -16.91 3.25 -18.53
CA PRO A 45 -17.29 4.64 -18.27
C PRO A 45 -18.43 4.77 -17.24
N ASP A 46 -19.19 3.73 -16.95
CA ASP A 46 -20.24 3.77 -15.94
C ASP A 46 -19.70 3.51 -14.53
N ARG A 47 -18.44 3.08 -14.41
CA ARG A 47 -17.77 2.83 -13.12
C ARG A 47 -16.80 3.92 -12.70
N VAL A 48 -16.52 4.91 -13.55
CA VAL A 48 -15.73 6.09 -13.15
C VAL A 48 -16.58 7.07 -12.33
N MET A 49 -15.96 7.71 -11.33
CA MET A 49 -16.62 8.74 -10.52
C MET A 49 -17.03 9.95 -11.35
N THR A 50 -18.12 10.61 -10.96
CA THR A 50 -18.53 11.88 -11.57
C THR A 50 -17.72 13.04 -11.00
N GLN A 51 -17.56 14.12 -11.77
CA GLN A 51 -16.80 15.30 -11.33
C GLN A 51 -17.36 15.94 -10.05
N PRO A 52 -18.69 16.06 -9.82
CA PRO A 52 -19.23 16.55 -8.54
C PRO A 52 -18.73 15.78 -7.32
N ILE A 53 -18.64 14.45 -7.43
CA ILE A 53 -18.17 13.59 -6.34
C ILE A 53 -16.67 13.82 -6.13
N ILE A 54 -15.89 13.90 -7.22
CA ILE A 54 -14.45 14.18 -7.16
C ILE A 54 -14.17 15.53 -6.51
N ASP A 55 -14.91 16.58 -6.90
CA ASP A 55 -14.75 17.92 -6.37
C ASP A 55 -15.13 17.99 -4.91
N LYS A 56 -16.24 17.33 -4.52
CA LYS A 56 -16.66 17.24 -3.12
C LYS A 56 -15.62 16.52 -2.26
N LEU A 57 -15.16 15.35 -2.68
CA LEU A 57 -14.11 14.60 -1.97
C LEU A 57 -12.81 15.41 -1.87
N SER A 58 -12.43 16.10 -2.96
CA SER A 58 -11.24 16.96 -2.97
C SER A 58 -11.36 18.14 -2.03
N ALA A 59 -12.52 18.79 -1.97
CA ALA A 59 -12.83 19.88 -1.05
C ALA A 59 -12.83 19.41 0.42
N ASP A 60 -13.26 18.17 0.67
CA ASP A 60 -13.25 17.54 1.98
C ASP A 60 -11.84 17.10 2.44
N GLY A 61 -10.82 17.26 1.60
CA GLY A 61 -9.44 16.91 1.94
C GLY A 61 -9.01 15.52 1.53
N PHE A 62 -9.78 14.82 0.69
CA PHE A 62 -9.36 13.56 0.09
C PHE A 62 -8.49 13.77 -1.15
N LEU A 63 -7.61 12.80 -1.38
CA LEU A 63 -6.85 12.63 -2.59
C LEU A 63 -7.36 11.38 -3.28
N LEU A 64 -7.94 11.52 -4.47
CA LEU A 64 -8.29 10.37 -5.28
C LEU A 64 -7.04 9.86 -6.01
N THR A 65 -6.69 8.62 -5.75
CA THR A 65 -5.48 7.97 -6.26
C THR A 65 -5.88 6.88 -7.24
N HIS A 66 -5.35 6.92 -8.46
CA HIS A 66 -5.64 5.88 -9.44
C HIS A 66 -4.61 4.76 -9.37
N TRP A 67 -5.08 3.54 -9.13
CA TRP A 67 -4.26 2.34 -9.19
C TRP A 67 -3.95 1.98 -10.64
N TYR A 68 -2.66 1.89 -10.96
CA TYR A 68 -2.15 1.59 -12.28
C TYR A 68 -1.08 0.47 -12.23
N THR A 69 -1.13 -0.44 -13.21
CA THR A 69 -0.15 -1.51 -13.37
C THR A 69 0.67 -1.31 -14.65
N THR A 70 1.99 -1.20 -14.51
CA THR A 70 2.95 -0.90 -15.60
C THR A 70 3.64 -2.13 -16.18
N ALA A 71 3.80 -3.20 -15.39
CA ALA A 71 4.78 -4.25 -15.69
C ALA A 71 4.20 -5.49 -16.36
N TRP A 72 2.88 -5.63 -16.44
CA TRP A 72 2.25 -6.88 -16.83
C TRP A 72 1.17 -6.66 -17.88
N ALA A 73 1.30 -7.33 -19.01
CA ALA A 73 0.22 -7.41 -19.99
C ALA A 73 -0.42 -8.80 -19.95
N VAL A 74 -1.76 -8.82 -20.03
CA VAL A 74 -2.51 -10.03 -20.38
C VAL A 74 -2.43 -10.18 -21.90
N PRO A 75 -1.98 -11.32 -22.45
CA PRO A 75 -2.32 -11.67 -23.81
C PRO A 75 -3.84 -11.88 -23.88
N ASN A 76 -4.58 -10.94 -24.44
CA ASN A 76 -6.04 -10.97 -24.48
C ASN A 76 -6.53 -11.59 -25.81
N PRO A 77 -7.62 -12.39 -25.85
CA PRO A 77 -8.54 -12.75 -24.75
C PRO A 77 -8.12 -13.97 -23.91
N PRO A 78 -8.61 -14.10 -22.65
CA PRO A 78 -8.42 -15.32 -21.85
C PRO A 78 -9.23 -16.46 -22.48
N GLY A 79 -8.55 -17.55 -22.85
CA GLY A 79 -9.21 -18.78 -23.31
C GLY A 79 -9.54 -18.87 -24.81
N THR A 80 -8.99 -17.99 -25.66
CA THR A 80 -9.05 -18.18 -27.13
C THR A 80 -7.68 -18.57 -27.69
N LEU A 81 -7.68 -19.51 -28.64
CA LEU A 81 -6.50 -19.85 -29.44
C LEU A 81 -5.97 -18.57 -30.12
N LEU A 82 -4.77 -18.18 -29.69
CA LEU A 82 -4.03 -16.99 -30.08
C LEU A 82 -4.12 -16.72 -31.60
N SER A 83 -4.66 -15.57 -31.99
CA SER A 83 -4.41 -15.04 -33.32
C SER A 83 -2.98 -14.45 -33.36
N ALA A 84 -2.28 -14.66 -34.48
CA ALA A 84 -0.88 -14.28 -34.68
C ALA A 84 -0.58 -12.77 -34.51
N GLN A 85 -1.61 -11.91 -34.45
CA GLN A 85 -1.45 -10.46 -34.27
C GLN A 85 -1.04 -10.04 -32.85
N TYR A 86 -1.31 -10.85 -31.82
CA TYR A 86 -1.06 -10.49 -30.41
C TYR A 86 0.23 -11.09 -29.83
N MET A 87 0.99 -11.86 -30.63
CA MET A 87 2.30 -12.40 -30.25
C MET A 87 3.45 -11.38 -30.31
N ALA A 88 3.18 -10.10 -30.54
CA ALA A 88 4.19 -9.10 -30.88
C ALA A 88 4.01 -7.77 -30.13
N ASN A 89 3.78 -7.78 -28.81
CA ASN A 89 4.10 -6.56 -28.06
C ASN A 89 5.63 -6.39 -28.12
N PRO A 90 6.15 -5.37 -28.81
CA PRO A 90 7.57 -5.21 -29.06
C PRO A 90 8.34 -4.79 -27.80
N LEU A 91 7.71 -4.83 -26.62
CA LEU A 91 8.30 -4.50 -25.33
C LEU A 91 8.19 -5.68 -24.36
N PHE A 92 7.85 -6.89 -24.80
CA PHE A 92 7.91 -8.06 -23.91
C PHE A 92 9.35 -8.37 -23.54
N SER A 93 9.59 -8.58 -22.25
CA SER A 93 10.94 -8.84 -21.76
C SER A 93 11.33 -10.30 -21.93
N LEU A 94 12.55 -10.52 -22.45
CA LEU A 94 13.13 -11.84 -22.60
C LEU A 94 14.15 -12.13 -21.50
N SER A 95 14.12 -13.35 -20.99
CA SER A 95 15.18 -13.94 -20.17
C SER A 95 16.41 -14.25 -21.01
N ARG A 96 17.53 -14.55 -20.34
CA ARG A 96 18.80 -14.93 -20.98
C ARG A 96 18.69 -16.12 -21.94
N SER A 97 17.80 -17.06 -21.65
CA SER A 97 17.52 -18.24 -22.49
C SER A 97 16.58 -17.94 -23.67
N GLY A 98 16.12 -16.69 -23.82
CA GLY A 98 15.30 -16.24 -24.95
C GLY A 98 13.79 -16.44 -24.79
N GLY A 99 13.32 -17.02 -23.69
CA GLY A 99 11.90 -17.12 -23.32
C GLY A 99 11.39 -15.90 -22.55
N TYR A 100 10.08 -15.72 -22.51
CA TYR A 100 9.43 -14.57 -21.85
C TYR A 100 9.58 -14.58 -20.33
N LEU A 101 9.79 -13.41 -19.73
CA LEU A 101 9.69 -13.24 -18.28
C LEU A 101 8.20 -13.22 -17.86
N THR A 102 7.79 -14.16 -17.02
CA THR A 102 6.39 -14.29 -16.55
C THR A 102 6.27 -14.12 -15.04
N LYS A 103 5.06 -13.77 -14.55
CA LYS A 103 4.82 -13.54 -13.11
C LYS A 103 5.05 -14.80 -12.24
N THR A 104 4.88 -15.98 -12.81
CA THR A 104 5.09 -17.28 -12.12
C THR A 104 6.52 -17.80 -12.24
N SER A 105 7.24 -17.42 -13.29
CA SER A 105 8.65 -17.77 -13.47
C SER A 105 9.54 -16.63 -12.97
N LYS A 106 9.69 -16.49 -11.65
CA LYS A 106 10.79 -15.68 -11.07
C LYS A 106 12.20 -16.24 -11.39
N LYS A 107 12.32 -17.18 -12.33
CA LYS A 107 13.55 -17.91 -12.64
C LYS A 107 14.03 -17.51 -14.03
N GLU A 108 15.26 -17.01 -14.08
CA GLU A 108 16.10 -17.02 -15.26
C GLU A 108 16.14 -18.49 -15.78
N GLY A 109 15.75 -18.73 -17.04
CA GLY A 109 15.77 -20.10 -17.62
C GLY A 109 14.49 -20.58 -18.32
N ALA A 110 13.53 -19.72 -18.65
CA ALA A 110 12.45 -20.11 -19.56
C ALA A 110 13.03 -20.22 -20.99
N GLU A 111 13.08 -21.43 -21.53
CA GLU A 111 13.65 -21.69 -22.88
C GLU A 111 12.63 -21.46 -24.00
N GLU A 112 11.33 -21.40 -23.67
CA GLU A 112 10.28 -21.22 -24.66
C GLU A 112 9.64 -19.83 -24.61
N ARG A 113 9.35 -19.30 -25.80
CA ARG A 113 8.47 -18.12 -26.01
C ARG A 113 6.99 -18.50 -25.93
N THR A 114 6.64 -19.50 -25.12
CA THR A 114 5.25 -19.94 -24.96
C THR A 114 4.55 -19.07 -23.91
N LEU A 115 3.40 -18.51 -24.29
CA LEU A 115 2.58 -17.73 -23.36
C LEU A 115 1.93 -18.68 -22.34
N PRO A 116 2.08 -18.44 -21.03
CA PRO A 116 1.39 -19.24 -20.02
C PRO A 116 -0.13 -19.11 -20.18
N LYS A 117 -0.85 -20.24 -20.12
CA LYS A 117 -2.32 -20.31 -20.29
C LYS A 117 -3.11 -19.29 -19.45
N ASN A 118 -2.57 -18.86 -18.31
CA ASN A 118 -3.19 -17.90 -17.37
C ASN A 118 -2.24 -16.75 -16.97
N GLY A 119 -1.09 -16.57 -17.62
CA GLY A 119 0.01 -15.79 -17.04
C GLY A 119 0.27 -14.44 -17.71
N LEU A 120 0.58 -13.47 -16.86
CA LEU A 120 1.05 -12.15 -17.25
C LEU A 120 2.49 -12.22 -17.76
N VAL A 121 2.78 -11.54 -18.87
CA VAL A 121 4.13 -11.36 -19.42
C VAL A 121 4.68 -9.99 -19.05
N ARG A 122 5.96 -9.96 -18.65
CA ARG A 122 6.61 -8.76 -18.17
C ARG A 122 6.89 -7.80 -19.32
N LEU A 123 6.51 -6.54 -19.13
CA LEU A 123 6.89 -5.44 -20.00
C LEU A 123 8.27 -4.92 -19.62
N CYS A 124 9.05 -4.62 -20.66
CA CYS A 124 10.34 -3.96 -20.61
C CYS A 124 10.15 -2.51 -20.14
N SER A 125 11.01 -2.04 -19.24
CA SER A 125 10.91 -0.70 -18.66
C SER A 125 11.12 0.44 -19.66
N HIS A 126 11.67 0.16 -20.85
CA HIS A 126 11.69 1.11 -21.96
C HIS A 126 10.30 1.66 -22.31
N GLY A 127 9.23 0.90 -22.08
CA GLY A 127 7.86 1.31 -22.38
C GLY A 127 7.05 1.84 -21.19
N TYR A 128 7.62 1.92 -19.98
CA TYR A 128 6.82 2.23 -18.78
C TYR A 128 6.25 3.64 -18.81
N LEU A 129 7.05 4.65 -19.16
CA LEU A 129 6.58 6.03 -19.24
C LEU A 129 5.47 6.19 -20.29
N ASP A 130 5.64 5.63 -21.49
CA ASP A 130 4.62 5.67 -22.55
C ASP A 130 3.32 5.00 -22.10
N LYS A 131 3.42 3.88 -21.39
CA LYS A 131 2.27 3.15 -20.85
C LYS A 131 1.52 3.96 -19.79
N VAL A 132 2.24 4.61 -18.86
CA VAL A 132 1.63 5.51 -17.89
C VAL A 132 0.98 6.72 -18.59
N ASN A 133 1.62 7.27 -19.63
CA ASN A 133 1.04 8.39 -20.39
C ASN A 133 -0.24 7.98 -21.13
N GLN A 134 -0.25 6.83 -21.79
CA GLN A 134 -1.46 6.24 -22.39
C GLN A 134 -2.57 6.08 -21.35
N PHE A 135 -2.23 5.62 -20.16
CA PHE A 135 -3.17 5.49 -19.06
C PHE A 135 -3.74 6.84 -18.62
N ILE A 136 -2.89 7.86 -18.44
CA ILE A 136 -3.34 9.20 -18.04
C ILE A 136 -4.28 9.80 -19.08
N GLU A 137 -3.96 9.69 -20.38
CA GLU A 137 -4.85 10.15 -21.45
C GLU A 137 -6.16 9.36 -21.46
N ARG A 138 -6.11 8.04 -21.28
CA ARG A 138 -7.31 7.21 -21.20
C ARG A 138 -8.23 7.63 -20.05
N MET A 139 -7.66 7.93 -18.88
CA MET A 139 -8.45 8.43 -17.75
C MET A 139 -9.07 9.78 -18.08
N ARG A 140 -8.30 10.71 -18.69
CA ARG A 140 -8.84 12.00 -19.14
C ARG A 140 -10.04 11.83 -20.08
N GLU A 141 -9.94 10.94 -21.06
CA GLU A 141 -11.05 10.63 -21.98
C GLU A 141 -12.27 10.08 -21.24
N LEU A 142 -12.09 9.08 -20.36
CA LEU A 142 -13.18 8.44 -19.63
C LEU A 142 -13.94 9.42 -18.73
N TYR A 143 -13.22 10.30 -18.04
CA TYR A 143 -13.86 11.33 -17.21
C TYR A 143 -14.44 12.48 -18.04
N ALA A 144 -13.89 12.80 -19.23
CA ALA A 144 -14.46 13.80 -20.14
C ALA A 144 -15.80 13.36 -20.76
N LEU A 145 -16.09 12.06 -20.82
CA LEU A 145 -17.42 11.54 -21.19
C LEU A 145 -18.51 11.83 -20.14
N LYS A 146 -18.12 12.26 -18.93
CA LYS A 146 -19.07 12.72 -17.91
C LYS A 146 -19.36 14.22 -18.12
N PRO A 147 -20.59 14.67 -17.81
CA PRO A 147 -21.11 15.99 -18.19
C PRO A 147 -20.33 17.21 -17.67
N GLU A 148 -19.31 17.02 -16.84
CA GLU A 148 -18.62 18.10 -16.12
C GLU A 148 -17.09 18.14 -16.30
N GLY A 149 -16.48 17.28 -17.13
CA GLY A 149 -15.05 17.36 -17.51
C GLY A 149 -14.06 17.02 -16.38
N PHE A 150 -12.86 16.55 -16.74
CA PHE A 150 -11.86 16.01 -15.79
C PHE A 150 -10.80 17.02 -15.37
N THR A 151 -10.55 17.09 -14.05
CA THR A 151 -9.24 17.50 -13.53
C THR A 151 -8.57 16.26 -12.94
N PRO A 152 -7.36 15.86 -13.37
CA PRO A 152 -6.63 14.79 -12.71
C PRO A 152 -6.58 15.06 -11.22
N THR A 153 -7.17 14.16 -10.45
CA THR A 153 -6.85 14.06 -9.04
C THR A 153 -5.40 13.66 -9.04
N GLY A 154 -4.52 14.61 -8.72
CA GLY A 154 -3.09 14.54 -8.99
C GLY A 154 -2.39 13.48 -8.16
N SER A 155 -2.81 12.21 -8.24
CA SER A 155 -2.27 11.08 -7.50
C SER A 155 -2.39 9.77 -8.27
N ILE A 156 -1.30 9.01 -8.31
CA ILE A 156 -1.22 7.71 -9.00
C ILE A 156 -0.52 6.71 -8.08
N LYS A 157 -1.10 5.53 -7.91
CA LYS A 157 -0.44 4.37 -7.31
C LYS A 157 0.07 3.43 -8.39
N ILE A 158 1.38 3.18 -8.42
CA ILE A 158 2.05 2.31 -9.38
C ILE A 158 2.37 0.97 -8.71
N ASP A 159 1.56 -0.05 -9.01
CA ASP A 159 1.57 -1.37 -8.35
C ASP A 159 2.88 -2.14 -8.51
N MET A 160 3.64 -1.90 -9.58
CA MET A 160 4.73 -2.80 -9.98
C MET A 160 6.14 -2.28 -9.70
N LEU A 161 6.27 -1.13 -9.03
CA LEU A 161 7.59 -0.63 -8.65
C LEU A 161 8.27 -1.53 -7.63
N LEU A 162 7.53 -2.27 -6.80
CA LEU A 162 8.10 -3.22 -5.84
C LEU A 162 8.77 -4.46 -6.46
N GLU A 163 8.62 -4.69 -7.76
CA GLU A 163 9.19 -5.90 -8.35
C GLU A 163 10.70 -5.77 -8.50
N ASP A 164 11.39 -6.90 -8.31
CA ASP A 164 12.82 -7.03 -8.50
C ASP A 164 13.27 -6.37 -9.81
N LEU A 165 14.40 -5.68 -9.75
CA LEU A 165 15.07 -5.18 -10.93
C LEU A 165 15.49 -6.37 -11.79
N PHE A 166 15.23 -6.28 -13.10
CA PHE A 166 15.43 -7.38 -14.03
C PHE A 166 16.28 -6.96 -15.22
N GLU A 167 16.69 -7.97 -15.99
CA GLU A 167 17.40 -7.78 -17.25
C GLU A 167 16.49 -8.21 -18.40
N CYS A 168 16.63 -7.55 -19.54
CA CYS A 168 15.97 -7.93 -20.78
C CYS A 168 17.04 -8.28 -21.82
N TYR A 169 16.94 -9.49 -22.36
CA TYR A 169 17.86 -10.02 -23.37
C TYR A 169 17.28 -9.98 -24.79
N ASP A 170 16.18 -9.25 -25.00
CA ASP A 170 15.69 -9.00 -26.36
C ASP A 170 16.66 -8.07 -27.10
N PRO A 171 17.19 -8.46 -28.27
CA PRO A 171 18.11 -7.62 -29.04
C PRO A 171 17.53 -6.26 -29.46
N ALA A 172 16.21 -6.12 -29.54
CA ALA A 172 15.58 -4.85 -29.93
C ALA A 172 15.57 -3.81 -28.80
N HIS A 173 15.59 -4.25 -27.54
CA HIS A 173 15.53 -3.38 -26.36
C HIS A 173 16.25 -4.02 -25.15
N PRO A 174 17.55 -4.34 -25.27
CA PRO A 174 18.28 -4.99 -24.19
C PRO A 174 18.41 -4.03 -23.01
N LEU A 175 18.33 -4.54 -21.79
CA LEU A 175 18.56 -3.73 -20.59
C LEU A 175 19.18 -4.53 -19.46
N THR A 176 20.05 -3.87 -18.71
CA THR A 176 20.60 -4.33 -17.43
C THR A 176 19.71 -3.90 -16.27
N ARG A 177 19.88 -4.51 -15.08
CA ARG A 177 19.15 -4.10 -13.87
C ARG A 177 19.33 -2.61 -13.51
N SER A 178 20.52 -2.05 -13.78
CA SER A 178 20.77 -0.62 -13.55
C SER A 178 20.01 0.27 -14.53
N GLN A 179 19.90 -0.15 -15.80
CA GLN A 179 19.08 0.56 -16.79
C GLN A 179 17.58 0.42 -16.47
N ASP A 180 17.13 -0.75 -15.99
CA ASP A 180 15.76 -0.93 -15.50
C ASP A 180 15.43 0.08 -14.40
N LYS A 181 16.29 0.17 -13.39
CA LYS A 181 16.17 1.13 -12.29
C LYS A 181 16.12 2.57 -12.82
N ALA A 182 17.04 2.95 -13.70
CA ALA A 182 17.09 4.30 -14.26
C ALA A 182 15.82 4.68 -15.03
N LEU A 183 15.27 3.76 -15.84
CA LEU A 183 14.02 3.98 -16.58
C LEU A 183 12.79 4.09 -15.67
N ARG A 184 12.75 3.29 -14.59
CA ARG A 184 11.70 3.40 -13.56
C ARG A 184 11.78 4.73 -12.81
N ILE A 185 12.99 5.17 -12.46
CA ILE A 185 13.23 6.49 -11.85
C ILE A 185 12.78 7.60 -12.80
N ALA A 186 13.21 7.59 -14.06
CA ALA A 186 12.81 8.61 -15.05
C ALA A 186 11.29 8.66 -15.24
N THR A 187 10.61 7.51 -15.15
CA THR A 187 9.14 7.45 -15.17
C THR A 187 8.54 8.15 -13.96
N LEU A 188 9.07 7.91 -12.75
CA LEU A 188 8.61 8.56 -11.53
C LEU A 188 8.88 10.06 -11.52
N GLU A 189 10.09 10.48 -11.89
CA GLU A 189 10.49 11.89 -12.00
C GLU A 189 9.57 12.65 -12.96
N SER A 190 9.32 12.09 -14.15
CA SER A 190 8.41 12.70 -15.12
C SER A 190 7.00 12.93 -14.55
N LEU A 191 6.50 12.02 -13.70
CA LEU A 191 5.20 12.18 -13.05
C LEU A 191 5.25 13.18 -11.89
N LYS A 192 6.33 13.20 -11.10
CA LYS A 192 6.52 14.20 -10.03
C LYS A 192 6.61 15.60 -10.62
N ASP A 193 7.35 15.79 -11.71
CA ASP A 193 7.47 17.08 -12.42
C ASP A 193 6.13 17.61 -12.93
N ARG A 194 5.19 16.69 -13.23
CA ARG A 194 3.81 17.01 -13.62
C ARG A 194 2.88 17.26 -12.42
N GLY A 195 3.40 17.22 -11.20
CA GLY A 195 2.67 17.50 -9.96
C GLY A 195 1.85 16.34 -9.41
N PHE A 196 2.09 15.10 -9.86
CA PHE A 196 1.43 13.94 -9.27
C PHE A 196 2.02 13.61 -7.89
N VAL A 197 1.13 13.31 -6.94
CA VAL A 197 1.42 12.59 -5.71
C VAL A 197 1.59 11.12 -6.07
N LEU A 198 2.72 10.52 -5.77
CA LEU A 198 3.03 9.17 -6.22
C LEU A 198 3.00 8.18 -5.06
N SER A 199 2.39 7.05 -5.34
CA SER A 199 2.41 5.90 -4.45
C SER A 199 2.94 4.67 -5.16
N ALA A 200 3.57 3.76 -4.40
CA ALA A 200 3.93 2.44 -4.90
C ALA A 200 3.36 1.34 -4.01
N GLU A 201 3.21 0.14 -4.58
CA GLU A 201 3.27 -1.06 -3.74
C GLU A 201 4.69 -1.12 -3.15
N GLY A 202 4.76 -1.17 -1.81
CA GLY A 202 5.87 -1.00 -0.87
C GLY A 202 6.89 0.09 -1.15
N GLY A 203 8.07 -0.02 -0.53
CA GLY A 203 9.05 1.07 -0.46
C GLY A 203 10.47 0.55 -0.60
N CYS A 204 10.93 0.30 -1.82
CA CYS A 204 12.36 0.09 -2.05
C CYS A 204 13.10 1.41 -1.85
N ASP A 205 14.25 1.37 -1.17
CA ASP A 205 15.11 2.53 -0.86
C ASP A 205 15.29 3.51 -2.03
N TRP A 206 15.53 2.98 -3.22
CA TRP A 206 15.80 3.77 -4.42
C TRP A 206 14.59 4.52 -4.98
N GLN A 207 13.39 4.17 -4.53
CA GLN A 207 12.14 4.83 -4.92
C GLN A 207 11.78 5.96 -3.97
N VAL A 208 12.27 5.92 -2.73
CA VAL A 208 11.92 6.88 -1.67
C VAL A 208 12.03 8.34 -2.13
N PRO A 209 13.10 8.77 -2.84
CA PRO A 209 13.21 10.16 -3.30
C PRO A 209 12.12 10.61 -4.29
N TYR A 210 11.39 9.66 -4.88
CA TYR A 210 10.48 9.87 -5.99
C TYR A 210 9.02 9.51 -5.66
N LEU A 211 8.75 9.06 -4.44
CA LEU A 211 7.42 8.69 -3.97
C LEU A 211 6.98 9.60 -2.83
N ASP A 212 5.66 9.73 -2.66
CA ASP A 212 5.07 10.43 -1.51
C ASP A 212 4.56 9.44 -0.45
N THR A 213 4.13 8.26 -0.87
CA THR A 213 3.69 7.21 0.04
C THR A 213 3.97 5.82 -0.49
N ALA A 214 4.17 4.86 0.40
CA ALA A 214 4.43 3.47 0.07
C ALA A 214 3.48 2.55 0.85
N TYR A 215 2.96 1.53 0.17
CA TYR A 215 2.05 0.54 0.74
C TYR A 215 2.77 -0.76 1.07
N ASP A 216 3.08 -1.06 2.33
CA ASP A 216 3.88 -2.20 2.86
C ASP A 216 5.15 -1.83 3.66
N PRO A 217 5.63 -0.58 3.80
CA PRO A 217 6.74 -0.30 4.73
C PRO A 217 6.49 -0.74 6.17
N LEU A 218 5.23 -0.72 6.65
CA LEU A 218 4.85 -1.33 7.94
C LEU A 218 4.59 -2.83 7.85
N GLY A 219 4.23 -3.31 6.67
CA GLY A 219 3.91 -4.72 6.47
C GLY A 219 5.16 -5.56 6.35
N LEU A 220 5.03 -6.84 6.69
CA LEU A 220 6.05 -7.85 6.43
C LEU A 220 5.51 -8.92 5.46
N ASN A 221 4.52 -8.56 4.61
CA ASN A 221 3.66 -9.49 3.87
C ASN A 221 4.42 -10.33 2.82
N ARG A 222 5.67 -9.96 2.54
CA ARG A 222 6.57 -10.68 1.62
C ARG A 222 7.60 -11.55 2.33
N SER A 223 7.71 -11.45 3.65
CA SER A 223 8.73 -12.10 4.47
C SER A 223 8.31 -13.50 4.95
N ASP A 224 7.03 -13.86 4.91
CA ASP A 224 6.51 -14.85 5.86
C ASP A 224 5.42 -15.79 5.33
N GLY A 225 5.59 -16.37 4.14
CA GLY A 225 4.88 -17.62 3.79
C GLY A 225 3.35 -17.55 3.76
N ARG A 226 2.73 -16.37 3.93
CA ARG A 226 1.30 -16.16 3.73
C ARG A 226 1.05 -16.30 2.24
N LYS A 227 0.65 -17.49 1.80
CA LYS A 227 0.10 -17.72 0.47
C LYS A 227 -1.27 -17.03 0.41
N ILE A 228 -1.29 -15.70 0.42
CA ILE A 228 -2.48 -14.94 0.07
C ILE A 228 -2.74 -15.32 -1.39
N SER A 229 -3.75 -16.17 -1.60
CA SER A 229 -4.12 -16.56 -2.94
C SER A 229 -4.48 -15.30 -3.72
N VAL A 230 -4.15 -15.27 -5.02
CA VAL A 230 -4.47 -14.13 -5.89
C VAL A 230 -5.99 -13.85 -5.89
N ALA A 231 -6.82 -14.83 -5.52
CA ALA A 231 -8.26 -14.72 -5.35
C ALA A 231 -8.71 -13.98 -4.07
N THR A 232 -7.80 -13.67 -3.15
CA THR A 232 -8.08 -12.96 -1.88
C THR A 232 -7.76 -11.46 -1.97
N TRP A 233 -7.24 -10.99 -3.12
CA TRP A 233 -6.96 -9.58 -3.38
C TRP A 233 -8.26 -8.84 -3.68
N GLY A 234 -8.97 -8.50 -2.61
CA GLY A 234 -10.25 -7.83 -2.67
C GLY A 234 -11.41 -8.81 -2.54
N ILE A 235 -11.95 -8.84 -1.33
CA ILE A 235 -13.33 -9.24 -1.01
C ILE A 235 -13.82 -10.55 -1.62
N LYS A 236 -13.69 -11.63 -0.84
CA LYS A 236 -14.79 -12.53 -0.49
C LYS A 236 -14.24 -13.65 0.39
N TYR A 237 -14.69 -13.66 1.65
CA TYR A 237 -14.75 -14.82 2.55
C TYR A 237 -13.42 -15.56 2.80
N PRO A 238 -13.25 -16.17 3.98
CA PRO A 238 -12.06 -16.98 4.25
C PRO A 238 -12.07 -18.19 3.31
N VAL A 239 -11.32 -18.12 2.21
CA VAL A 239 -10.59 -19.31 1.76
C VAL A 239 -9.35 -19.34 2.65
N ASP A 240 -9.60 -19.76 3.91
CA ASP A 240 -8.66 -19.99 5.00
C ASP A 240 -7.31 -19.27 4.80
N PRO A 241 -7.16 -17.98 5.17
CA PRO A 241 -5.82 -17.41 5.27
C PRO A 241 -5.14 -18.20 6.37
N GLN A 242 -4.43 -19.28 6.00
CA GLN A 242 -3.55 -20.00 6.89
C GLN A 242 -2.48 -19.00 7.27
N VAL A 243 -2.72 -18.35 8.41
CA VAL A 243 -1.71 -17.58 9.10
C VAL A 243 -0.70 -18.61 9.56
N GLY A 244 0.37 -18.75 8.78
CA GLY A 244 1.44 -19.67 9.10
C GLY A 244 2.12 -19.26 10.40
N PRO A 245 2.83 -20.17 11.08
CA PRO A 245 3.56 -19.85 12.31
C PRO A 245 4.53 -18.66 12.15
N LEU A 246 5.02 -18.42 10.93
CA LEU A 246 5.91 -17.29 10.62
C LEU A 246 5.22 -15.93 10.77
N TYR A 247 3.91 -15.84 10.59
CA TYR A 247 3.19 -14.57 10.73
C TYR A 247 3.11 -14.15 12.20
N ASP A 248 2.81 -15.10 13.09
CA ASP A 248 2.85 -14.84 14.53
C ASP A 248 4.28 -14.63 15.05
N GLU A 249 5.25 -15.38 14.53
CA GLU A 249 6.63 -15.31 15.01
C GLU A 249 7.41 -14.09 14.50
N TYR A 250 7.22 -13.69 13.24
CA TYR A 250 8.00 -12.65 12.58
C TYR A 250 7.19 -11.41 12.22
N TYR A 251 5.98 -11.57 11.67
CA TYR A 251 5.16 -10.40 11.27
C TYR A 251 4.69 -9.61 12.49
N PHE A 252 4.13 -10.32 13.46
CA PHE A 252 3.60 -9.74 14.70
C PHE A 252 4.37 -10.14 15.96
N GLY A 253 5.53 -10.80 15.80
CA GLY A 253 6.42 -11.12 16.91
C GLY A 253 7.19 -9.90 17.39
N ALA A 254 6.58 -9.11 18.29
CA ALA A 254 7.14 -7.87 18.82
C ALA A 254 8.60 -8.03 19.28
N ALA A 255 8.94 -9.10 20.00
CA ALA A 255 10.30 -9.37 20.49
C ALA A 255 11.39 -9.48 19.39
N ARG A 256 11.01 -9.63 18.12
CA ARG A 256 11.91 -9.75 16.97
C ARG A 256 11.80 -8.60 15.96
N ARG A 257 10.74 -7.79 16.06
CA ARG A 257 10.41 -6.77 15.07
C ARG A 257 11.07 -5.44 15.42
N VAL A 258 11.72 -4.84 14.43
CA VAL A 258 12.46 -3.57 14.53
C VAL A 258 12.03 -2.68 13.36
N PRO A 259 11.79 -1.37 13.57
CA PRO A 259 11.39 -0.42 12.53
C PRO A 259 12.56 0.01 11.62
N LEU A 260 13.30 -0.95 11.03
CA LEU A 260 14.52 -0.66 10.27
C LEU A 260 14.32 0.29 9.08
N PHE A 261 13.18 0.18 8.39
CA PHE A 261 12.86 1.09 7.29
C PHE A 261 12.58 2.50 7.79
N ASP A 262 11.79 2.63 8.87
CA ASP A 262 11.40 3.92 9.43
C ASP A 262 12.58 4.65 10.09
N LEU A 263 13.49 3.91 10.74
CA LEU A 263 14.75 4.47 11.27
C LEU A 263 15.63 5.15 10.21
N VAL A 264 15.39 4.88 8.92
CA VAL A 264 16.14 5.48 7.81
C VAL A 264 15.29 6.47 7.00
N TYR A 265 13.98 6.23 6.87
CA TYR A 265 13.13 6.91 5.89
C TYR A 265 11.81 7.47 6.43
N HIS A 266 11.56 7.47 7.74
CA HIS A 266 10.27 7.90 8.30
C HIS A 266 9.89 9.35 7.94
N ASP A 267 10.87 10.25 7.90
CA ASP A 267 10.70 11.66 7.48
C ASP A 267 10.73 11.85 5.95
N CYS A 268 11.05 10.80 5.20
CA CYS A 268 11.21 10.84 3.75
C CYS A 268 9.95 10.40 2.99
N ILE A 269 9.19 9.43 3.52
CA ILE A 269 8.04 8.82 2.83
C ILE A 269 6.96 8.37 3.82
N ILE A 270 5.69 8.62 3.50
CA ILE A 270 4.58 8.14 4.32
C ILE A 270 4.37 6.64 4.07
N GLY A 271 4.64 5.82 5.08
CA GLY A 271 4.38 4.38 5.03
C GLY A 271 2.95 3.99 5.46
N THR A 272 2.52 2.82 4.99
CA THR A 272 1.31 2.11 5.44
C THR A 272 1.54 0.60 5.46
N LEU A 273 0.57 -0.16 5.97
CA LEU A 273 0.48 -1.59 5.65
C LEU A 273 0.18 -1.81 4.17
N HIS A 274 0.50 -3.00 3.71
CA HIS A 274 0.11 -3.47 2.39
C HIS A 274 -1.42 -3.54 2.23
N ASP A 275 -1.94 -3.25 1.03
CA ASP A 275 -3.39 -3.32 0.74
C ASP A 275 -3.98 -4.66 1.14
N GLY A 276 -3.37 -5.76 0.69
CA GLY A 276 -3.76 -7.14 1.01
C GLY A 276 -3.72 -7.51 2.50
N ASP A 277 -3.19 -6.64 3.36
CA ASP A 277 -3.21 -6.80 4.82
C ASP A 277 -3.75 -5.53 5.52
N SER A 278 -4.74 -4.86 4.91
CA SER A 278 -5.43 -3.72 5.54
C SER A 278 -6.01 -4.07 6.92
N PHE A 279 -6.30 -3.04 7.74
CA PHE A 279 -6.85 -3.23 9.09
C PHE A 279 -8.15 -4.06 9.06
N ASN A 280 -9.06 -3.68 8.17
CA ASN A 280 -10.38 -4.28 8.03
C ASN A 280 -10.40 -5.46 7.07
N MET A 281 -9.48 -6.39 7.28
CA MET A 281 -9.47 -7.71 6.65
C MET A 281 -9.92 -8.76 7.67
N TYR A 282 -10.76 -9.71 7.23
CA TYR A 282 -11.16 -10.84 8.06
C TYR A 282 -10.12 -11.95 8.05
N TYR A 283 -9.86 -12.49 9.23
CA TYR A 283 -9.07 -13.67 9.50
C TYR A 283 -9.98 -14.89 9.70
N LYS A 284 -9.40 -16.03 10.06
CA LYS A 284 -10.11 -17.30 10.23
C LYS A 284 -11.16 -17.25 11.34
N SER A 285 -10.95 -16.43 12.37
CA SER A 285 -11.79 -16.34 13.55
C SER A 285 -11.97 -14.89 14.03
N ARG A 286 -13.03 -14.63 14.80
CA ARG A 286 -13.26 -13.33 15.45
C ARG A 286 -12.17 -12.98 16.47
N GLU A 287 -11.59 -13.99 17.10
CA GLU A 287 -10.46 -13.83 18.01
C GLU A 287 -9.22 -13.35 17.25
N ASP A 288 -8.92 -13.96 16.10
CA ASP A 288 -7.84 -13.52 15.21
C ASP A 288 -8.10 -12.10 14.70
N ASP A 289 -9.33 -11.77 14.32
CA ASP A 289 -9.70 -10.40 13.91
C ASP A 289 -9.43 -9.39 15.03
N ALA A 290 -9.80 -9.72 16.26
CA ALA A 290 -9.54 -8.88 17.43
C ALA A 290 -8.03 -8.71 17.65
N LYS A 291 -7.30 -9.83 17.72
CA LYS A 291 -5.86 -9.91 17.95
C LYS A 291 -5.07 -9.12 16.91
N TYR A 292 -5.18 -9.47 15.63
CA TYR A 292 -4.29 -8.92 14.61
C TYR A 292 -4.57 -7.45 14.32
N TRP A 293 -5.83 -7.03 14.39
CA TRP A 293 -6.14 -5.62 14.24
C TRP A 293 -5.56 -4.79 15.39
N ARG A 294 -5.65 -5.26 16.65
CA ARG A 294 -5.01 -4.56 17.77
C ARG A 294 -3.50 -4.50 17.58
N LEU A 295 -2.86 -5.59 17.16
CA LEU A 295 -1.42 -5.61 16.88
C LEU A 295 -1.04 -4.64 15.76
N LYS A 296 -1.84 -4.52 14.69
CA LYS A 296 -1.65 -3.51 13.64
C LYS A 296 -1.72 -2.10 14.20
N GLU A 297 -2.67 -1.79 15.08
CA GLU A 297 -2.77 -0.47 15.72
C GLU A 297 -1.50 -0.16 16.52
N LEU A 298 -1.06 -1.11 17.36
CA LEU A 298 0.11 -0.95 18.21
C LEU A 298 1.40 -0.77 17.40
N PHE A 299 1.57 -1.52 16.30
CA PHE A 299 2.70 -1.31 15.39
C PHE A 299 2.60 0.00 14.61
N SER A 300 1.41 0.42 14.17
CA SER A 300 1.22 1.73 13.54
C SER A 300 1.53 2.88 14.49
N ILE A 301 1.17 2.77 15.78
CA ILE A 301 1.58 3.73 16.81
C ILE A 301 3.10 3.75 16.94
N LEU A 302 3.72 2.59 17.18
CA LEU A 302 5.17 2.51 17.40
C LEU A 302 5.96 3.04 16.20
N HIS A 303 5.55 2.71 14.98
CA HIS A 303 6.24 3.11 13.76
C HIS A 303 5.81 4.49 13.24
N GLY A 304 4.81 5.15 13.85
CA GLY A 304 4.32 6.44 13.38
C GLY A 304 3.61 6.42 12.02
N GLN A 305 3.06 5.29 11.58
CA GLN A 305 2.54 5.12 10.21
C GLN A 305 1.02 5.29 10.08
N ALA A 306 0.56 5.64 8.88
CA ALA A 306 -0.85 5.89 8.57
C ALA A 306 -1.69 4.59 8.54
N PRO A 307 -2.96 4.64 8.98
CA PRO A 307 -3.87 3.50 8.84
C PRO A 307 -4.27 3.25 7.38
N ASN A 308 -4.49 1.98 7.03
CA ASN A 308 -5.04 1.59 5.74
C ASN A 308 -6.29 0.71 5.82
N PHE A 309 -7.25 0.94 4.91
CA PHE A 309 -8.53 0.24 4.89
C PHE A 309 -8.96 -0.18 3.48
N TYR A 310 -9.83 -1.16 3.40
CA TYR A 310 -10.71 -1.40 2.27
C TYR A 310 -12.03 -0.69 2.47
N LEU A 311 -12.44 0.12 1.50
CA LEU A 311 -13.75 0.75 1.52
C LEU A 311 -14.65 0.04 0.52
N THR A 312 -15.69 -0.56 1.07
CA THR A 312 -16.85 -1.16 0.42
C THR A 312 -18.04 -0.79 1.30
N VAL A 313 -19.23 -0.55 0.75
CA VAL A 313 -20.43 -0.33 1.60
C VAL A 313 -21.33 -1.54 1.47
N ASP A 314 -20.82 -2.62 2.05
CA ASP A 314 -21.54 -3.86 2.30
C ASP A 314 -21.78 -4.02 3.81
N ALA A 315 -22.49 -5.08 4.19
CA ALA A 315 -22.73 -5.40 5.58
C ALA A 315 -21.43 -5.53 6.40
N TYR A 316 -20.31 -5.88 5.76
CA TYR A 316 -19.04 -6.10 6.42
C TYR A 316 -18.40 -4.81 6.91
N PHE A 317 -18.26 -3.82 6.02
CA PHE A 317 -17.76 -2.51 6.42
C PHE A 317 -18.65 -1.88 7.50
N LEU A 318 -19.97 -2.00 7.36
CA LEU A 318 -20.93 -1.46 8.33
C LEU A 318 -20.83 -2.14 9.70
N GLU A 319 -20.48 -3.42 9.76
CA GLU A 319 -20.23 -4.15 11.00
C GLU A 319 -18.97 -3.65 11.72
N GLN A 320 -17.94 -3.26 10.98
CA GLN A 320 -16.65 -2.85 11.53
C GLN A 320 -16.51 -1.33 11.71
N ARG A 321 -17.50 -0.53 11.31
CA ARG A 321 -17.43 0.94 11.27
C ARG A 321 -16.98 1.59 12.59
N GLU A 322 -17.44 1.07 13.74
CA GLU A 322 -17.08 1.63 15.04
C GLU A 322 -15.60 1.38 15.35
N ARG A 323 -15.11 0.18 15.00
CA ARG A 323 -13.70 -0.17 15.15
C ARG A 323 -12.81 0.63 14.20
N ILE A 324 -13.24 0.84 12.96
CA ILE A 324 -12.56 1.72 12.00
C ILE A 324 -12.44 3.14 12.57
N LYS A 325 -13.54 3.66 13.13
CA LYS A 325 -13.54 4.97 13.77
C LYS A 325 -12.57 5.04 14.95
N GLN A 326 -12.56 4.04 15.83
CA GLN A 326 -11.61 3.96 16.95
C GLN A 326 -10.15 3.96 16.48
N THR A 327 -9.83 3.18 15.44
CA THR A 327 -8.49 3.16 14.84
C THR A 327 -8.11 4.53 14.26
N ILE A 328 -9.04 5.22 13.60
CA ILE A 328 -8.80 6.57 13.07
C ILE A 328 -8.55 7.58 14.19
N ASP A 329 -9.41 7.58 15.21
CA ASP A 329 -9.30 8.49 16.36
C ASP A 329 -7.98 8.27 17.13
N ALA A 330 -7.46 7.04 17.15
CA ALA A 330 -6.17 6.69 17.75
C ALA A 330 -4.97 7.07 16.87
N LEU A 331 -4.97 6.65 15.60
CA LEU A 331 -3.79 6.72 14.74
C LEU A 331 -3.65 8.05 14.00
N CYS A 332 -4.74 8.66 13.54
CA CYS A 332 -4.63 9.86 12.72
C CYS A 332 -4.04 11.05 13.47
N PRO A 333 -4.50 11.42 14.70
CA PRO A 333 -3.90 12.52 15.45
C PRO A 333 -2.43 12.27 15.83
N TRP A 334 -2.04 11.01 16.04
CA TRP A 334 -0.65 10.65 16.25
C TRP A 334 0.17 10.84 14.98
N HIS A 335 -0.30 10.28 13.86
CA HIS A 335 0.34 10.45 12.56
C HIS A 335 0.48 11.93 12.18
N GLU A 336 -0.48 12.81 12.50
CA GLU A 336 -0.31 14.26 12.28
C GLU A 336 0.93 14.86 12.93
N LYS A 337 1.36 14.30 14.07
CA LYS A 337 2.50 14.80 14.84
C LYS A 337 3.83 14.30 14.29
N VAL A 338 3.87 13.06 13.80
CA VAL A 338 5.13 12.38 13.49
C VAL A 338 5.32 12.01 12.02
N ALA A 339 4.31 12.11 11.14
CA ALA A 339 4.34 11.60 9.76
C ALA A 339 5.56 11.97 8.91
N LEU A 340 6.22 13.10 9.20
CA LEU A 340 7.39 13.60 8.49
C LEU A 340 8.53 13.94 9.48
N ASP A 341 8.55 13.30 10.63
CA ASP A 341 9.50 13.54 11.71
C ASP A 341 10.52 12.40 11.74
N GLU A 342 11.82 12.70 11.82
CA GLU A 342 12.84 11.65 11.78
C GLU A 342 12.70 10.71 12.97
N MET A 343 12.63 9.40 12.74
CA MET A 343 12.67 8.41 13.82
C MET A 343 14.13 8.22 14.26
N ILE A 344 14.51 8.90 15.34
CA ILE A 344 15.91 8.99 15.79
C ILE A 344 16.34 7.82 16.68
N ASP A 345 15.41 7.08 17.26
CA ASP A 345 15.73 5.98 18.17
C ASP A 345 14.63 4.91 18.24
N HIS A 346 15.06 3.66 18.47
CA HIS A 346 14.21 2.53 18.80
C HIS A 346 14.90 1.65 19.85
N VAL A 347 14.20 1.34 20.94
CA VAL A 347 14.73 0.49 22.01
C VAL A 347 13.69 -0.49 22.56
N TRP A 348 14.17 -1.64 23.05
CA TRP A 348 13.38 -2.52 23.91
C TRP A 348 13.59 -2.12 25.38
N LEU A 349 12.49 -1.91 26.10
CA LEU A 349 12.52 -1.48 27.51
C LEU A 349 12.47 -2.65 28.50
N THR A 350 12.08 -3.85 28.04
CA THR A 350 12.02 -5.06 28.88
C THR A 350 12.95 -6.15 28.36
N PRO A 351 13.49 -7.04 29.23
CA PRO A 351 14.37 -8.13 28.82
C PRO A 351 13.73 -9.13 27.83
N ASP A 352 12.42 -9.34 27.93
CA ASP A 352 11.64 -10.17 27.01
C ASP A 352 11.25 -9.45 25.71
N ARG A 353 11.61 -8.17 25.57
CA ARG A 353 11.42 -7.34 24.37
C ARG A 353 9.96 -7.08 24.00
N MET A 354 9.05 -7.25 24.97
CA MET A 354 7.62 -7.00 24.78
C MET A 354 7.22 -5.53 24.93
N VAL A 355 8.05 -4.70 25.56
CA VAL A 355 7.83 -3.25 25.61
C VAL A 355 8.86 -2.56 24.73
N GLN A 356 8.38 -1.71 23.83
CA GLN A 356 9.20 -1.00 22.85
C GLN A 356 8.97 0.50 22.92
N GLN A 357 10.01 1.27 22.62
CA GLN A 357 9.94 2.72 22.50
C GLN A 357 10.50 3.17 21.15
N THR A 358 9.85 4.17 20.56
CA THR A 358 10.40 4.97 19.46
C THR A 358 10.42 6.44 19.85
N ARG A 359 11.44 7.16 19.38
CA ARG A 359 11.58 8.61 19.58
C ARG A 359 11.74 9.29 18.23
N PHE A 360 11.16 10.48 18.14
CA PHE A 360 11.20 11.28 16.93
C PHE A 360 11.90 12.62 17.18
N ALA A 361 12.52 13.19 16.15
CA ALA A 361 13.37 14.37 16.24
C ALA A 361 12.65 15.61 16.80
N SER A 362 11.34 15.74 16.57
CA SER A 362 10.55 16.84 17.15
C SER A 362 10.45 16.76 18.67
N GLY A 363 10.79 15.63 19.30
CA GLY A 363 10.63 15.35 20.71
C GLY A 363 9.35 14.56 21.04
N TRP A 364 8.59 14.08 20.06
CA TRP A 364 7.52 13.11 20.32
C TRP A 364 8.10 11.71 20.53
N ALA A 365 7.44 10.91 21.36
CA ALA A 365 7.81 9.52 21.59
C ALA A 365 6.57 8.65 21.80
N ALA A 366 6.71 7.36 21.51
CA ALA A 366 5.72 6.33 21.78
C ALA A 366 6.37 5.20 22.58
N ILE A 367 5.70 4.75 23.65
CA ILE A 367 5.98 3.45 24.29
C ILE A 367 4.79 2.54 24.01
N VAL A 368 5.07 1.32 23.57
CA VAL A 368 4.06 0.31 23.27
C VAL A 368 4.34 -0.96 24.05
N ASN A 369 3.34 -1.43 24.80
CA ASN A 369 3.36 -2.68 25.53
C ASN A 369 2.64 -3.77 24.72
N PHE A 370 3.39 -4.72 24.18
CA PHE A 370 2.84 -5.86 23.44
C PHE A 370 2.59 -7.08 24.33
N ASP A 371 2.92 -7.04 25.62
CA ASP A 371 2.60 -8.11 26.56
C ASP A 371 1.07 -8.24 26.68
N ARG A 372 0.58 -9.46 26.91
CA ARG A 372 -0.86 -9.78 26.97
C ARG A 372 -1.40 -9.87 28.38
N GLU A 373 -0.52 -9.92 29.38
CA GLU A 373 -0.85 -10.20 30.76
C GLU A 373 -0.27 -9.14 31.72
N LYS A 374 0.88 -8.56 31.40
CA LYS A 374 1.61 -7.68 32.30
C LYS A 374 1.54 -6.23 31.85
N SER A 375 1.10 -5.36 32.76
CA SER A 375 1.28 -3.92 32.61
C SER A 375 2.76 -3.55 32.72
N TYR A 376 3.13 -2.43 32.10
CA TYR A 376 4.45 -1.84 32.18
C TYR A 376 4.37 -0.52 32.96
N ALA A 377 5.21 -0.38 33.99
CA ALA A 377 5.38 0.89 34.68
C ALA A 377 6.17 1.84 33.76
N GLY A 378 5.42 2.65 33.02
CA GLY A 378 5.97 3.67 32.15
C GLY A 378 6.57 4.84 32.92
N PRO A 379 7.18 5.77 32.19
CA PRO A 379 7.71 6.98 32.78
C PRO A 379 6.65 7.81 33.51
N ASN A 380 7.09 8.64 34.46
CA ASN A 380 6.23 9.54 35.23
C ASN A 380 5.06 8.85 35.97
N GLY A 381 5.20 7.54 36.25
CA GLY A 381 4.19 6.75 36.95
C GLY A 381 2.98 6.37 36.11
N VAL A 382 3.03 6.58 34.78
CA VAL A 382 1.98 6.14 33.87
C VAL A 382 2.08 4.63 33.68
N GLU A 383 1.08 3.89 34.15
CA GLU A 383 0.97 2.46 33.88
C GLU A 383 0.44 2.24 32.45
N ILE A 384 1.14 1.41 31.67
CA ILE A 384 0.77 1.03 30.31
C ILE A 384 0.26 -0.40 30.36
N GLU A 385 -1.06 -0.55 30.25
CA GLU A 385 -1.75 -1.84 30.32
C GLU A 385 -1.30 -2.82 29.21
N PRO A 386 -1.59 -4.13 29.38
CA PRO A 386 -1.31 -5.11 28.34
C PRO A 386 -1.96 -4.74 27.01
N LEU A 387 -1.22 -4.89 25.91
CA LEU A 387 -1.65 -4.51 24.57
C LEU A 387 -2.08 -3.03 24.48
N ASP A 388 -1.36 -2.12 25.15
CA ASP A 388 -1.62 -0.68 25.14
C ASP A 388 -0.36 0.17 24.88
N TYR A 389 -0.54 1.48 24.81
CA TYR A 389 0.52 2.42 24.48
C TYR A 389 0.42 3.75 25.24
N SER A 390 1.53 4.49 25.28
CA SER A 390 1.60 5.86 25.77
C SER A 390 2.31 6.75 24.75
N LEU A 391 1.76 7.94 24.51
CA LEU A 391 2.32 8.97 23.62
C LEU A 391 2.65 10.20 24.44
N PHE A 392 3.88 10.71 24.35
CA PHE A 392 4.35 11.78 25.21
C PHE A 392 5.47 12.59 24.56
N ARG A 393 5.90 13.65 25.25
CA ARG A 393 7.03 14.48 24.85
C ARG A 393 8.28 14.02 25.62
N TRP A 394 9.33 13.72 24.88
CA TRP A 394 10.64 13.37 25.41
C TRP A 394 11.55 14.60 25.36
N SER A 395 12.40 14.77 26.37
CA SER A 395 13.45 15.80 26.38
C SER A 395 14.77 15.20 26.88
N ASP A 396 15.90 15.73 26.39
CA ASP A 396 17.25 15.29 26.80
C ASP A 396 17.51 15.49 28.31
N ASN A 397 16.72 16.34 28.98
CA ASN A 397 16.80 16.58 30.42
C ASN A 397 15.87 15.65 31.25
N GLY A 398 15.21 14.68 30.61
CA GLY A 398 14.14 13.86 31.20
C GLY A 398 12.76 14.25 30.66
N GLU A 399 11.79 13.34 30.81
CA GLU A 399 10.46 13.45 30.18
C GLU A 399 9.56 14.49 30.87
N GLU A 400 8.88 15.35 30.08
CA GLU A 400 7.90 16.36 30.56
C GLU A 400 6.44 15.93 30.34
#